data_AF-A0A2E0DDH0-F1
#
_entry.id   AF-A0A2E0DDH0-F1
#
_cell.length_a   1.000
_cell.length_b   1.000
_cell.length_c   1.000
_cell.angle_alpha   90.00
_cell.angle_beta   90.00
_cell.angle_gamma   90.00
#
_symmetry.space_group_name_H-M   'P 1'
#
loop_
_entity.id
_entity.type
_entity.pdbx_description
1 polymer ?
#
loop_
_entity_poly.entity_id
_entity_poly.type
_entity_poly.pdbx_seq_one_letter_code
_entity_poly.pdbx_strand_id
1 'polypeptide(L)'
;KEICTLLSMIISFIMIIPISKFFLKMSFFKSLVKKIPIPLPAQNIKSKKVFWMLFVISGLVACVSFIPMVDIAKELFPDASNRRLTWFFPQRMNNSVMLWAVFNGIFGLILFYFSYIIFGKKNGINKKTWGLSITRYEFIKTLILGVLVFMCYYIILNIIYFIFHVDYRFWFMGVRIFQPKMILVLFMYAPFFFIFFFSNSLRVNGAMRFKNQSEWISRLIAGFANSAGLILIIVIQYFVFYITGEVFWTTNWLSVNLLFGLVPMMFILPYFNRIFFEMTGRVYLGPIITCLIFIMILSTNTVIYLPI
;
A
#
# COMPACT_ATOMS: atom_id res chain seq x y z
N LYS A 1 22.33 -13.42 11.06
CA LYS A 1 22.11 -11.96 11.03
C LYS A 1 20.84 -11.60 10.24
N GLU A 2 20.79 -11.84 8.93
CA GLU A 2 19.63 -11.49 8.07
C GLU A 2 18.28 -12.09 8.52
N ILE A 3 18.26 -13.34 9.00
CA ILE A 3 17.03 -13.97 9.49
C ILE A 3 16.51 -13.28 10.77
N CYS A 4 17.41 -12.88 11.68
CA CYS A 4 17.04 -12.20 12.91
C CYS A 4 16.50 -10.80 12.63
N THR A 5 17.11 -10.06 11.70
CA THR A 5 16.64 -8.73 11.31
C THR A 5 15.33 -8.80 10.52
N LEU A 6 15.13 -9.84 9.72
CA LEU A 6 13.83 -10.16 9.11
C LEU A 6 12.77 -10.44 10.17
N LEU A 7 13.06 -11.30 11.14
CA LEU A 7 12.12 -11.61 12.23
C LEU A 7 11.75 -10.34 12.99
N SER A 8 12.73 -9.49 13.31
CA SER A 8 12.51 -8.20 13.95
C SER A 8 11.61 -7.29 13.13
N MET A 9 11.78 -7.26 11.80
CA MET A 9 10.93 -6.49 10.89
C MET A 9 9.50 -7.03 10.83
N ILE A 10 9.31 -8.34 10.83
CA ILE A 10 7.98 -8.96 10.87
C ILE A 10 7.29 -8.61 12.19
N ILE A 11 7.99 -8.74 13.31
CA ILE A 11 7.48 -8.41 14.65
C ILE A 11 7.13 -6.92 14.73
N SER A 12 7.95 -6.03 14.17
CA SER A 12 7.67 -4.60 14.16
C SER A 12 6.38 -4.28 13.41
N PHE A 13 6.17 -4.89 12.24
CA PHE A 13 4.93 -4.72 11.49
C PHE A 13 3.71 -5.29 12.24
N ILE A 14 3.86 -6.46 12.88
CA ILE A 14 2.78 -7.05 13.69
C ILE A 14 2.43 -6.14 14.88
N MET A 15 3.41 -5.45 15.48
CA MET A 15 3.23 -4.54 16.61
C MET A 15 2.28 -3.36 16.33
N ILE A 16 2.11 -2.96 15.06
CA ILE A 16 1.15 -1.91 14.66
C ILE A 16 -0.28 -2.30 15.10
N ILE A 17 -0.59 -3.60 15.09
CA ILE A 17 -1.91 -4.16 15.45
C ILE A 17 -2.26 -3.91 16.93
N PRO A 18 -1.47 -4.38 17.93
CA PRO A 18 -1.76 -4.12 19.32
C PRO A 18 -1.71 -2.64 19.68
N ILE A 19 -0.82 -1.83 19.08
CA ILE A 19 -0.78 -0.37 19.29
C ILE A 19 -2.12 0.26 18.88
N SER A 20 -2.62 -0.09 17.69
CA SER A 20 -3.91 0.41 17.20
C SER A 20 -5.07 -0.04 18.09
N LYS A 21 -5.07 -1.31 18.53
CA LYS A 21 -6.08 -1.83 19.46
C LYS A 21 -6.06 -1.10 20.80
N PHE A 22 -4.87 -0.76 21.32
CA PHE A 22 -4.71 -0.02 22.57
C PHE A 22 -5.38 1.35 22.48
N PHE A 23 -5.06 2.14 21.44
CA PHE A 23 -5.68 3.44 21.26
C PHE A 23 -7.19 3.35 21.01
N LEU A 24 -7.67 2.37 20.23
CA LEU A 24 -9.11 2.18 19.99
C LEU A 24 -9.92 1.86 21.26
N LYS A 25 -9.29 1.35 22.32
CA LYS A 25 -9.94 1.12 23.62
C LYS A 25 -10.11 2.41 24.44
N MET A 26 -9.33 3.46 24.15
CA MET A 26 -9.44 4.74 24.86
C MET A 26 -10.80 5.39 24.60
N SER A 27 -11.36 6.07 25.60
CA SER A 27 -12.67 6.73 25.54
C SER A 27 -12.81 7.65 24.33
N PHE A 28 -11.75 8.39 23.99
CA PHE A 28 -11.73 9.30 22.86
C PHE A 28 -11.92 8.59 21.51
N PHE A 29 -11.29 7.42 21.29
CA PHE A 29 -11.34 6.70 20.00
C PHE A 29 -12.39 5.59 19.95
N LYS A 30 -12.96 5.19 21.08
CA LYS A 30 -13.99 4.12 21.15
C LYS A 30 -15.15 4.34 20.18
N SER A 31 -15.50 5.60 19.89
CA SER A 31 -16.54 5.96 18.92
C SER A 31 -16.25 5.52 17.48
N LEU A 32 -14.99 5.24 17.13
CA LEU A 32 -14.56 4.79 15.80
C LEU A 32 -14.89 3.31 15.54
N VAL A 33 -15.07 2.52 16.60
CA VAL A 33 -15.41 1.10 16.49
C VAL A 33 -16.90 1.00 16.15
N LYS A 34 -17.21 0.63 14.90
CA LYS A 34 -18.58 0.46 14.41
C LYS A 34 -18.86 -1.01 14.08
N LYS A 35 -20.15 -1.32 13.92
CA LYS A 35 -20.58 -2.63 13.42
C LYS A 35 -19.96 -2.88 12.04
N ILE A 36 -19.26 -4.01 11.92
CA ILE A 36 -18.64 -4.43 10.66
C ILE A 36 -19.76 -4.62 9.62
N PRO A 37 -19.66 -4.01 8.43
CA PRO A 37 -20.63 -4.22 7.38
C PRO A 37 -20.75 -5.70 7.00
N ILE A 38 -21.91 -6.12 6.48
CA ILE A 38 -22.13 -7.51 6.05
C ILE A 38 -21.23 -7.82 4.83
N PRO A 39 -20.59 -9.00 4.76
CA PRO A 39 -19.82 -9.40 3.58
C PRO A 39 -20.70 -9.52 2.33
N LEU A 40 -20.08 -9.52 1.16
CA LEU A 40 -20.75 -9.79 -0.11
C LEU A 40 -21.38 -11.19 -0.11
N PRO A 41 -22.46 -11.42 -0.87
CA PRO A 41 -23.01 -12.76 -1.03
C PRO A 41 -21.98 -13.73 -1.61
N ALA A 42 -22.18 -15.03 -1.40
CA ALA A 42 -21.33 -16.07 -1.98
C ALA A 42 -21.31 -15.95 -3.52
N GLN A 43 -20.15 -16.17 -4.12
CA GLN A 43 -19.97 -16.00 -5.56
C GLN A 43 -20.66 -17.13 -6.33
N ASN A 44 -21.53 -16.78 -7.28
CA ASN A 44 -21.98 -17.69 -8.33
C ASN A 44 -20.93 -17.77 -9.48
N ILE A 45 -21.09 -18.75 -10.39
CA ILE A 45 -20.15 -18.99 -11.51
C ILE A 45 -19.91 -17.72 -12.34
N LYS A 46 -20.97 -16.95 -12.64
CA LYS A 46 -20.88 -15.70 -13.42
C LYS A 46 -20.06 -14.65 -12.68
N SER A 47 -20.34 -14.41 -11.39
CA SER A 47 -19.62 -13.44 -10.55
C SER A 47 -18.14 -13.80 -10.38
N LYS A 48 -17.83 -15.10 -10.27
CA LYS A 48 -16.46 -15.61 -10.18
C LYS A 48 -15.69 -15.32 -11.47
N LYS A 49 -16.30 -15.55 -12.64
CA LYS A 49 -15.69 -15.20 -13.95
C LYS A 49 -15.41 -13.70 -14.07
N VAL A 50 -16.38 -12.85 -13.72
CA VAL A 50 -16.20 -11.38 -13.73
C VAL A 50 -15.09 -10.94 -12.78
N PHE A 51 -15.04 -11.51 -11.58
CA PHE A 51 -13.99 -11.22 -10.59
C PHE A 51 -12.59 -11.51 -11.15
N TRP A 52 -12.37 -12.72 -11.69
CA TRP A 52 -11.06 -13.10 -12.24
C TRP A 52 -10.70 -12.32 -13.50
N MET A 53 -11.67 -11.99 -14.34
CA MET A 53 -11.44 -11.10 -15.50
C MET A 53 -10.95 -9.73 -15.05
N LEU A 54 -11.62 -9.09 -14.08
CA LEU A 54 -11.21 -7.79 -13.54
C LEU A 54 -9.84 -7.86 -12.83
N PHE A 55 -9.57 -8.95 -12.14
CA PHE A 55 -8.27 -9.21 -11.52
C PHE A 55 -7.15 -9.23 -12.56
N VAL A 56 -7.32 -9.99 -13.64
CA VAL A 56 -6.34 -10.10 -14.73
C VAL A 56 -6.16 -8.76 -15.44
N ILE A 57 -7.25 -8.08 -15.78
CA ILE A 57 -7.20 -6.75 -16.40
C ILE A 57 -6.44 -5.77 -15.51
N SER A 58 -6.72 -5.71 -14.21
CA SER A 58 -6.01 -4.77 -13.32
C SER A 58 -4.54 -5.13 -13.17
N GLY A 59 -4.20 -6.42 -13.13
CA GLY A 59 -2.81 -6.89 -13.07
C GLY A 59 -2.02 -6.54 -14.33
N LEU A 60 -2.61 -6.75 -15.51
CA LEU A 60 -1.99 -6.40 -16.80
C LEU A 60 -1.80 -4.90 -16.96
N VAL A 61 -2.81 -4.10 -16.62
CA VAL A 61 -2.69 -2.63 -16.66
C VAL A 61 -1.61 -2.15 -15.68
N ALA A 62 -1.55 -2.72 -14.47
CA ALA A 62 -0.51 -2.42 -13.50
C ALA A 62 0.89 -2.77 -14.02
N CYS A 63 1.04 -3.91 -14.71
CA CYS A 63 2.30 -4.35 -15.31
C CYS A 63 2.74 -3.41 -16.45
N VAL A 64 1.86 -3.18 -17.43
CA VAL A 64 2.15 -2.39 -18.64
C VAL A 64 2.36 -0.91 -18.33
N SER A 65 1.65 -0.37 -17.33
CA SER A 65 1.75 1.07 -16.99
C SER A 65 3.00 1.46 -16.21
N PHE A 66 3.76 0.52 -15.64
CA PHE A 66 4.89 0.87 -14.77
C PHE A 66 6.01 1.61 -15.50
N ILE A 67 6.48 1.07 -16.62
CA ILE A 67 7.58 1.67 -17.38
C ILE A 67 7.19 3.01 -18.01
N PRO A 68 6.01 3.17 -18.65
CA PRO A 68 5.53 4.48 -19.07
C PRO A 68 5.50 5.51 -17.94
N MET A 69 5.11 5.14 -16.72
CA MET A 69 5.11 6.05 -15.57
C MET A 69 6.53 6.40 -15.10
N VAL A 70 7.49 5.50 -15.28
CA VAL A 70 8.92 5.81 -15.07
C VAL A 70 9.39 6.88 -16.04
N ASP A 71 9.02 6.77 -17.32
CA ASP A 71 9.44 7.72 -18.34
C ASP A 71 8.73 9.08 -18.17
N ILE A 72 7.43 9.10 -17.90
CA ILE A 72 6.68 10.33 -17.57
C ILE A 72 7.27 11.02 -16.34
N ALA A 73 7.69 10.28 -15.32
CA ALA A 73 8.32 10.87 -14.13
C ALA A 73 9.63 11.59 -14.45
N LYS A 74 10.37 11.16 -15.48
CA LYS A 74 11.61 11.83 -15.91
C LYS A 74 11.32 13.22 -16.48
N GLU A 75 10.22 13.34 -17.23
CA GLU A 75 9.78 14.59 -17.84
C GLU A 75 9.11 15.53 -16.83
N LEU A 76 8.26 14.99 -15.95
CA LEU A 76 7.50 15.78 -14.97
C LEU A 76 8.38 16.28 -13.82
N PHE A 77 9.44 15.55 -13.48
CA PHE A 77 10.36 15.89 -12.40
C PHE A 77 11.81 15.91 -12.90
N PRO A 78 12.17 16.86 -13.80
CA PRO A 78 13.45 16.87 -14.48
C PRO A 78 14.61 17.10 -13.51
N ASP A 79 14.43 17.92 -12.48
CA ASP A 79 15.48 18.21 -11.50
C ASP A 79 15.89 16.97 -10.71
N ALA A 80 14.93 16.29 -10.07
CA ALA A 80 15.20 15.05 -9.35
C ALA A 80 15.75 13.96 -10.27
N SER A 81 15.27 13.89 -11.51
CA SER A 81 15.71 12.91 -12.51
C SER A 81 17.16 13.11 -12.95
N ASN A 82 17.56 14.37 -13.11
CA ASN A 82 18.92 14.80 -13.41
C ASN A 82 19.80 14.97 -12.16
N ARG A 83 19.34 14.48 -10.99
CA ARG A 83 20.08 14.53 -9.72
C ARG A 83 20.40 15.95 -9.23
N ARG A 84 19.58 16.92 -9.65
CA ARG A 84 19.65 18.31 -9.17
C ARG A 84 18.86 18.43 -7.88
N LEU A 85 19.35 19.28 -6.99
CA LEU A 85 18.68 19.58 -5.74
C LEU A 85 17.35 20.31 -6.04
N THR A 86 16.27 19.85 -5.43
CA THR A 86 14.94 20.46 -5.57
C THR A 86 14.15 20.37 -4.27
N TRP A 87 13.32 21.37 -4.03
CA TRP A 87 12.38 21.38 -2.90
C TRP A 87 11.11 20.59 -3.19
N PHE A 88 10.81 20.28 -4.47
CA PHE A 88 9.58 19.62 -4.88
C PHE A 88 9.89 18.26 -5.49
N PHE A 89 9.33 17.22 -4.88
CA PHE A 89 9.49 15.82 -5.26
C PHE A 89 10.97 15.41 -5.48
N PRO A 90 11.82 15.52 -4.44
CA PRO A 90 13.26 15.32 -4.53
C PRO A 90 13.71 13.86 -4.70
N GLN A 91 12.79 12.89 -4.82
CA GLN A 91 13.11 11.46 -4.86
C GLN A 91 12.85 10.88 -6.24
N ARG A 92 13.91 10.76 -7.06
CA ARG A 92 13.83 10.24 -8.44
C ARG A 92 13.06 8.92 -8.55
N MET A 93 13.39 7.94 -7.71
CA MET A 93 12.78 6.61 -7.76
C MET A 93 11.32 6.63 -7.29
N ASN A 94 11.03 7.37 -6.22
CA ASN A 94 9.69 7.40 -5.64
C ASN A 94 8.72 8.24 -6.47
N ASN A 95 9.19 9.18 -7.29
CA ASN A 95 8.35 9.92 -8.24
C ASN A 95 7.67 8.97 -9.23
N SER A 96 8.41 8.04 -9.81
CA SER A 96 7.86 7.03 -10.72
C SER A 96 6.83 6.12 -10.02
N VAL A 97 7.16 5.64 -8.82
CA VAL A 97 6.25 4.80 -8.03
C VAL A 97 5.00 5.56 -7.61
N MET A 98 5.13 6.85 -7.28
CA MET A 98 4.01 7.73 -6.92
C MET A 98 3.06 7.92 -8.10
N LEU A 99 3.56 8.29 -9.28
CA LEU A 99 2.72 8.45 -10.47
C LEU A 99 2.01 7.14 -10.82
N TRP A 100 2.74 6.02 -10.77
CA TRP A 100 2.17 4.70 -11.00
C TRP A 100 1.10 4.33 -9.96
N ALA A 101 1.33 4.64 -8.68
CA ALA A 101 0.36 4.40 -7.61
C ALA A 101 -0.91 5.24 -7.79
N VAL A 102 -0.77 6.53 -8.12
CA VAL A 102 -1.93 7.42 -8.40
C VAL A 102 -2.74 6.86 -9.57
N PHE A 103 -2.09 6.53 -10.68
CA PHE A 103 -2.74 5.96 -11.86
C PHE A 103 -3.50 4.66 -11.52
N ASN A 104 -2.84 3.69 -10.88
CA ASN A 104 -3.45 2.42 -10.52
C ASN A 104 -4.52 2.55 -9.43
N GLY A 105 -4.37 3.53 -8.53
CA GLY A 105 -5.34 3.86 -7.50
C GLY A 105 -6.65 4.34 -8.13
N ILE A 106 -6.57 5.31 -9.03
CA ILE A 106 -7.72 5.85 -9.78
C ILE A 106 -8.32 4.77 -10.67
N PHE A 107 -7.52 4.06 -11.45
CA PHE A 107 -7.98 2.98 -12.32
C PHE A 107 -8.69 1.88 -11.53
N GLY A 108 -8.16 1.50 -10.37
CA GLY A 108 -8.79 0.55 -9.45
C GLY A 108 -10.14 1.01 -8.91
N LEU A 109 -10.29 2.31 -8.60
CA LEU A 109 -11.58 2.89 -8.19
C LEU A 109 -12.60 2.88 -9.34
N ILE A 110 -12.16 3.22 -10.56
CA ILE A 110 -12.99 3.17 -11.76
C ILE A 110 -13.48 1.74 -12.00
N LEU A 111 -12.58 0.75 -12.01
CA LEU A 111 -12.95 -0.66 -12.18
C LEU A 111 -13.91 -1.15 -11.09
N PHE A 112 -13.66 -0.77 -9.84
CA PHE A 112 -14.53 -1.10 -8.72
C PHE A 112 -15.95 -0.52 -8.92
N TYR A 113 -16.04 0.75 -9.27
CA TYR A 113 -17.31 1.44 -9.47
C TYR A 113 -18.08 0.91 -10.69
N PHE A 114 -17.37 0.64 -11.79
CA PHE A 114 -17.93 0.07 -13.01
C PHE A 114 -18.49 -1.34 -12.77
N SER A 115 -17.73 -2.18 -12.07
CA SER A 115 -18.18 -3.52 -11.65
C SER A 115 -19.43 -3.45 -10.77
N TYR A 116 -19.48 -2.48 -9.85
CA TYR A 116 -20.66 -2.23 -9.05
C TYR A 116 -21.89 -1.85 -9.87
N ILE A 117 -21.77 -0.95 -10.84
CA ILE A 117 -22.92 -0.52 -11.67
C ILE A 117 -23.48 -1.69 -12.49
N ILE A 118 -22.59 -2.43 -13.15
CA ILE A 118 -23.00 -3.44 -14.14
C ILE A 118 -23.49 -4.71 -13.47
N PHE A 119 -22.76 -5.18 -12.45
CA PHE A 119 -23.00 -6.47 -11.83
C PHE A 119 -23.52 -6.31 -10.40
N GLY A 120 -22.87 -5.47 -9.59
CA GLY A 120 -23.18 -5.38 -8.16
C GLY A 120 -24.59 -4.90 -7.84
N LYS A 121 -25.02 -3.79 -8.46
CA LYS A 121 -26.32 -3.17 -8.26
C LYS A 121 -27.46 -4.10 -8.68
N LYS A 122 -27.27 -4.84 -9.78
CA LYS A 122 -28.25 -5.81 -10.29
C LYS A 122 -28.40 -7.04 -9.38
N ASN A 123 -27.34 -7.38 -8.62
CA ASN A 123 -27.33 -8.50 -7.68
C ASN A 123 -27.56 -8.07 -6.22
N GLY A 124 -28.20 -6.91 -5.99
CA GLY A 124 -28.64 -6.48 -4.66
C GLY A 124 -27.53 -5.96 -3.73
N ILE A 125 -26.32 -5.66 -4.25
CA ILE A 125 -25.24 -5.08 -3.44
C ILE A 125 -25.60 -3.62 -3.11
N ASN A 126 -25.59 -3.27 -1.82
CA ASN A 126 -25.83 -1.91 -1.34
C ASN A 126 -24.51 -1.22 -0.98
N LYS A 127 -24.34 0.06 -1.33
CA LYS A 127 -23.17 0.89 -0.96
C LYS A 127 -22.87 0.89 0.54
N LYS A 128 -23.87 0.62 1.40
CA LYS A 128 -23.71 0.48 2.86
C LYS A 128 -22.76 -0.66 3.26
N THR A 129 -22.53 -1.66 2.40
CA THR A 129 -21.63 -2.79 2.69
C THR A 129 -20.14 -2.43 2.60
N TRP A 130 -19.80 -1.28 2.03
CA TRP A 130 -18.41 -0.85 1.81
C TRP A 130 -17.76 -0.18 3.00
N GLY A 131 -18.50 0.16 4.06
CA GLY A 131 -17.94 0.81 5.24
C GLY A 131 -17.45 2.26 4.99
N LEU A 132 -17.99 2.94 3.98
CA LEU A 132 -17.65 4.32 3.62
C LEU A 132 -18.35 5.38 4.48
N SER A 133 -19.40 5.04 5.23
CA SER A 133 -20.09 6.05 6.04
C SER A 133 -19.20 6.53 7.19
N ILE A 134 -18.88 7.82 7.20
CA ILE A 134 -18.05 8.45 8.23
C ILE A 134 -18.48 9.90 8.41
N THR A 135 -18.53 10.37 9.65
CA THR A 135 -18.74 11.80 9.94
C THR A 135 -17.41 12.56 9.90
N ARG A 136 -17.44 13.88 9.71
CA ARG A 136 -16.22 14.72 9.73
C ARG A 136 -15.42 14.56 11.03
N TYR A 137 -16.12 14.46 12.16
CA TYR A 137 -15.51 14.25 13.47
C TYR A 137 -14.83 12.88 13.58
N GLU A 138 -15.48 11.80 13.12
CA GLU A 138 -14.87 10.47 13.07
C GLU A 138 -13.67 10.40 12.13
N PHE A 139 -13.72 11.12 11.00
CA PHE A 139 -12.61 11.19 10.06
C PHE A 139 -11.37 11.84 10.68
N ILE A 140 -11.55 13.00 11.36
CA ILE A 140 -10.47 13.67 12.08
C ILE A 140 -9.90 12.77 13.17
N LYS A 141 -10.75 12.09 13.96
CA LYS A 141 -10.30 11.11 14.96
C LYS A 141 -9.51 9.96 14.33
N THR A 142 -9.90 9.48 13.16
CA THR A 142 -9.19 8.41 12.45
C THR A 142 -7.82 8.90 11.98
N LEU A 143 -7.71 10.14 11.51
CA LEU A 143 -6.42 10.77 11.16
C LEU A 143 -5.51 10.90 12.38
N ILE A 144 -6.02 11.44 13.50
CA ILE A 144 -5.26 11.59 14.75
C ILE A 144 -4.77 10.21 15.22
N LEU A 145 -5.64 9.20 15.21
CA LEU A 145 -5.28 7.83 15.56
C LEU A 145 -4.15 7.29 14.67
N GLY A 146 -4.25 7.50 13.35
CA GLY A 146 -3.23 7.07 12.40
C GLY A 146 -1.86 7.72 12.66
N VAL A 147 -1.84 9.02 12.94
CA VAL A 147 -0.63 9.76 13.32
C VAL A 147 -0.05 9.25 14.64
N LEU A 148 -0.88 9.01 15.66
CA LEU A 148 -0.41 8.46 16.95
C LEU A 148 0.22 7.09 16.79
N VAL A 149 -0.40 6.19 16.01
CA VAL A 149 0.16 4.85 15.72
C VAL A 149 1.49 4.98 14.99
N PHE A 150 1.58 5.86 13.98
CA PHE A 150 2.83 6.15 13.27
C PHE A 150 3.93 6.66 14.22
N MET A 151 3.61 7.63 15.08
CA MET A 151 4.55 8.18 16.06
C MET A 151 5.02 7.12 17.05
N CYS A 152 4.11 6.33 17.63
CA CYS A 152 4.47 5.24 18.53
C CYS A 152 5.38 4.20 17.86
N TYR A 153 5.06 3.81 16.62
CA TYR A 153 5.87 2.86 15.86
C TYR A 153 7.33 3.33 15.70
N TYR A 154 7.52 4.59 15.31
CA TYR A 154 8.87 5.14 15.13
C TYR A 154 9.57 5.50 16.44
N ILE A 155 8.84 5.88 17.51
CA ILE A 155 9.43 6.05 18.85
C ILE A 155 10.02 4.72 19.33
N ILE A 156 9.30 3.61 19.17
CA ILE A 156 9.79 2.28 19.55
C ILE A 156 11.03 1.91 18.72
N LEU A 157 11.02 2.16 17.41
CA LEU A 157 12.21 1.95 16.56
C LEU A 157 13.41 2.76 17.06
N ASN A 158 13.22 4.04 17.38
CA ASN A 158 14.29 4.90 17.90
C ASN A 158 14.84 4.38 19.24
N ILE A 159 13.98 3.91 20.14
CA ILE A 159 14.40 3.31 21.42
C ILE A 159 15.23 2.04 21.18
N ILE A 160 14.78 1.14 20.29
CA ILE A 160 15.50 -0.10 19.98
C ILE A 160 16.87 0.22 19.37
N TYR A 161 16.93 1.18 18.45
CA TYR A 161 18.20 1.59 17.89
C TYR A 161 19.11 2.26 18.91
N PHE A 162 18.57 3.11 19.80
CA PHE A 162 19.36 3.75 20.85
C PHE A 162 20.03 2.72 21.78
N ILE A 163 19.29 1.68 22.17
CA ILE A 163 19.79 0.64 23.08
C ILE A 163 20.69 -0.37 22.37
N PHE A 164 20.28 -0.86 21.19
CA PHE A 164 20.91 -2.02 20.55
C PHE A 164 21.66 -1.69 19.27
N HIS A 165 21.51 -0.48 18.71
CA HIS A 165 22.06 -0.06 17.42
C HIS A 165 21.65 -0.98 16.26
N VAL A 166 20.43 -1.52 16.33
CA VAL A 166 19.84 -2.43 15.33
C VAL A 166 18.65 -1.77 14.64
N ASP A 167 18.68 -1.76 13.30
CA ASP A 167 17.54 -1.42 12.45
C ASP A 167 16.78 -2.67 12.00
N TYR A 168 15.49 -2.52 11.65
CA TYR A 168 14.75 -3.60 11.01
C TYR A 168 15.11 -3.65 9.52
N ARG A 169 15.80 -4.71 9.07
CA ARG A 169 16.20 -4.83 7.66
C ARG A 169 16.12 -6.26 7.17
N PHE A 170 15.75 -6.40 5.91
CA PHE A 170 15.92 -7.61 5.13
C PHE A 170 16.18 -7.27 3.67
N TRP A 171 17.35 -7.66 3.16
CA TRP A 171 17.77 -7.41 1.78
C TRP A 171 17.61 -5.93 1.36
N PHE A 172 16.70 -5.65 0.41
CA PHE A 172 16.45 -4.32 -0.14
C PHE A 172 15.50 -3.46 0.70
N MET A 173 14.85 -4.03 1.71
CA MET A 173 13.87 -3.34 2.55
C MET A 173 14.45 -3.09 3.94
N GLY A 174 14.35 -1.85 4.43
CA GLY A 174 14.69 -1.56 5.82
C GLY A 174 13.84 -0.45 6.42
N VAL A 175 13.33 -0.68 7.63
CA VAL A 175 12.75 0.39 8.45
C VAL A 175 13.89 1.01 9.23
N ARG A 176 14.27 2.22 8.83
CA ARG A 176 15.42 2.93 9.38
C ARG A 176 14.95 4.12 10.21
N ILE A 177 15.79 4.58 11.12
CA ILE A 177 15.63 5.91 11.69
C ILE A 177 15.69 6.94 10.56
N PHE A 178 14.94 8.02 10.74
CA PHE A 178 14.89 9.12 9.80
C PHE A 178 15.28 10.43 10.47
N GLN A 179 15.86 11.33 9.68
CA GLN A 179 16.05 12.72 10.09
C GLN A 179 14.71 13.46 10.06
N PRO A 180 14.46 14.45 10.94
CA PRO A 180 13.18 15.19 10.97
C PRO A 180 12.74 15.76 9.62
N LYS A 181 13.68 16.09 8.74
CA LYS A 181 13.45 16.56 7.36
C LYS A 181 12.67 15.57 6.50
N MET A 182 12.75 14.27 6.80
CA MET A 182 11.96 13.23 6.12
C MET A 182 10.46 13.36 6.36
N ILE A 183 10.04 14.04 7.43
CA ILE A 183 8.62 14.34 7.68
C ILE A 183 8.07 15.28 6.60
N LEU A 184 8.86 16.26 6.14
CA LEU A 184 8.48 17.13 5.04
C LEU A 184 8.31 16.34 3.74
N VAL A 185 9.25 15.43 3.46
CA VAL A 185 9.16 14.51 2.32
C VAL A 185 7.90 13.63 2.46
N LEU A 186 7.63 13.07 3.63
CA LEU A 186 6.44 12.27 3.87
C LEU A 186 5.16 13.05 3.51
N PHE A 187 5.01 14.29 3.99
CA PHE A 187 3.82 15.10 3.70
C PHE A 187 3.68 15.49 2.22
N MET A 188 4.79 15.52 1.48
CA MET A 188 4.79 15.79 0.05
C MET A 188 4.29 14.59 -0.77
N TYR A 189 4.71 13.37 -0.40
CA TYR A 189 4.37 12.15 -1.14
C TYR A 189 3.10 11.46 -0.65
N ALA A 190 2.83 11.45 0.66
CA ALA A 190 1.74 10.71 1.27
C ALA A 190 0.35 11.03 0.69
N PRO A 191 -0.02 12.30 0.38
CA PRO A 191 -1.34 12.60 -0.19
C PRO A 191 -1.58 11.91 -1.53
N PHE A 192 -0.56 11.83 -2.39
CA PHE A 192 -0.66 11.19 -3.71
C PHE A 192 -0.73 9.68 -3.58
N PHE A 193 0.16 9.09 -2.76
CA PHE A 193 0.11 7.67 -2.48
C PHE A 193 -1.19 7.25 -1.79
N PHE A 194 -1.77 8.11 -0.94
CA PHE A 194 -3.00 7.81 -0.22
C PHE A 194 -4.15 7.43 -1.15
N ILE A 195 -4.21 7.97 -2.37
CA ILE A 195 -5.19 7.59 -3.40
C ILE A 195 -5.15 6.09 -3.66
N PHE A 196 -3.95 5.53 -3.84
CA PHE A 196 -3.74 4.09 -4.04
C PHE A 196 -4.09 3.28 -2.80
N PHE A 197 -3.59 3.69 -1.63
CA PHE A 197 -3.80 2.96 -0.39
C PHE A 197 -5.29 2.90 -0.03
N PHE A 198 -6.00 4.02 -0.17
CA PHE A 198 -7.45 4.09 0.01
C PHE A 198 -8.20 3.23 -1.01
N SER A 199 -7.83 3.33 -2.29
CA SER A 199 -8.39 2.49 -3.36
C SER A 199 -8.20 1.00 -3.07
N ASN A 200 -7.02 0.59 -2.61
CA ASN A 200 -6.74 -0.78 -2.18
C ASN A 200 -7.65 -1.19 -1.01
N SER A 201 -7.71 -0.38 0.06
CA SER A 201 -8.57 -0.68 1.22
C SER A 201 -10.03 -0.86 0.83
N LEU A 202 -10.55 -0.01 -0.06
CA LEU A 202 -11.92 -0.10 -0.56
C LEU A 202 -12.14 -1.38 -1.38
N ARG A 203 -11.22 -1.73 -2.29
CA ARG A 203 -11.34 -2.96 -3.10
C ARG A 203 -11.28 -4.20 -2.22
N VAL A 204 -10.31 -4.28 -1.31
CA VAL A 204 -10.12 -5.44 -0.42
C VAL A 204 -11.35 -5.64 0.49
N ASN A 205 -11.88 -4.57 1.08
CA ASN A 205 -12.98 -4.62 2.03
C ASN A 205 -14.38 -4.63 1.38
N GLY A 206 -14.53 -3.97 0.24
CA GLY A 206 -15.80 -3.81 -0.47
C GLY A 206 -16.04 -4.80 -1.61
N ALA A 207 -14.99 -5.31 -2.28
CA ALA A 207 -15.12 -6.20 -3.45
C ALA A 207 -14.53 -7.60 -3.26
N MET A 208 -13.71 -7.84 -2.24
CA MET A 208 -13.00 -9.14 -2.06
C MET A 208 -13.39 -9.88 -0.78
N ARG A 209 -14.48 -9.46 -0.14
CA ARG A 209 -14.98 -10.04 1.11
C ARG A 209 -16.30 -10.76 0.89
N PHE A 210 -16.23 -12.05 0.58
CA PHE A 210 -17.39 -12.89 0.25
C PHE A 210 -17.84 -13.74 1.45
N LYS A 211 -19.15 -13.96 1.57
CA LYS A 211 -19.74 -14.87 2.56
C LYS A 211 -19.30 -16.31 2.27
N ASN A 212 -19.05 -17.09 3.32
CA ASN A 212 -18.60 -18.49 3.28
C ASN A 212 -17.21 -18.72 2.66
N GLN A 213 -16.42 -17.67 2.43
CA GLN A 213 -15.01 -17.79 2.07
C GLN A 213 -14.15 -17.75 3.32
N SER A 214 -13.13 -18.61 3.41
CA SER A 214 -12.18 -18.55 4.53
C SER A 214 -11.35 -17.26 4.45
N GLU A 215 -11.13 -16.65 5.61
CA GLU A 215 -10.51 -15.32 5.69
C GLU A 215 -9.05 -15.34 5.22
N TRP A 216 -8.30 -16.42 5.52
CA TRP A 216 -6.92 -16.56 5.06
C TRP A 216 -6.82 -16.64 3.53
N ILE A 217 -7.74 -17.35 2.87
CA ILE A 217 -7.79 -17.40 1.40
C ILE A 217 -8.18 -16.04 0.82
N SER A 218 -9.15 -15.34 1.43
CA SER A 218 -9.53 -13.99 1.00
C SER A 218 -8.35 -13.02 1.06
N ARG A 219 -7.58 -13.04 2.16
CA ARG A 219 -6.38 -12.20 2.33
C ARG A 219 -5.27 -12.57 1.36
N LEU A 220 -5.05 -13.86 1.11
CA LEU A 220 -4.07 -14.34 0.13
C LEU A 220 -4.41 -13.87 -1.28
N ILE A 221 -5.66 -14.03 -1.72
CA ILE A 221 -6.13 -13.54 -3.02
C ILE A 221 -5.97 -12.02 -3.11
N ALA A 222 -6.29 -11.29 -2.03
CA ALA A 222 -6.13 -9.85 -1.99
C ALA A 222 -4.65 -9.41 -2.08
N GLY A 223 -3.75 -10.14 -1.42
CA GLY A 223 -2.30 -9.95 -1.51
C GLY A 223 -1.80 -10.09 -2.94
N PHE A 224 -2.12 -11.22 -3.59
CA PHE A 224 -1.80 -11.41 -5.01
C PHE A 224 -2.46 -10.39 -5.92
N ALA A 225 -3.72 -10.00 -5.67
CA ALA A 225 -4.39 -8.98 -6.47
C ALA A 225 -3.66 -7.63 -6.44
N ASN A 226 -3.06 -7.29 -5.31
CA ASN A 226 -2.36 -6.03 -5.15
C ASN A 226 -0.91 -6.07 -5.69
N SER A 227 -0.26 -7.23 -5.70
CA SER A 227 1.14 -7.38 -6.13
C SER A 227 1.33 -8.04 -7.49
N ALA A 228 0.30 -8.66 -8.09
CA ALA A 228 0.43 -9.45 -9.33
C ALA A 228 1.04 -8.66 -10.49
N GLY A 229 0.61 -7.42 -10.70
CA GLY A 229 1.19 -6.57 -11.76
C GLY A 229 2.68 -6.33 -11.58
N LEU A 230 3.13 -6.10 -10.33
CA LEU A 230 4.53 -5.91 -10.01
C LEU A 230 5.34 -7.21 -10.10
N ILE A 231 4.75 -8.33 -9.69
CA ILE A 231 5.35 -9.68 -9.84
C ILE A 231 5.55 -10.00 -11.32
N LEU A 232 4.57 -9.71 -12.18
CA LEU A 232 4.67 -9.93 -13.63
C LEU A 232 5.84 -9.16 -14.25
N ILE A 233 6.09 -7.92 -13.84
CA ILE A 233 7.25 -7.13 -14.30
C ILE A 233 8.55 -7.86 -13.93
N ILE A 234 8.72 -8.29 -12.69
CA ILE A 234 9.92 -9.03 -12.26
C ILE A 234 10.07 -10.34 -13.05
N VAL A 235 8.98 -11.09 -13.23
CA VAL A 235 8.99 -12.34 -14.00
C VAL A 235 9.45 -12.08 -15.45
N ILE A 236 8.90 -11.06 -16.13
CA ILE A 236 9.30 -10.71 -17.50
C ILE A 236 10.79 -10.34 -17.55
N GLN A 237 11.26 -9.48 -16.63
CA GLN A 237 12.65 -9.02 -16.58
C GLN A 237 13.65 -10.17 -16.52
N TYR A 238 13.40 -11.15 -15.64
CA TYR A 238 14.33 -12.25 -15.38
C TYR A 238 14.10 -13.49 -16.24
N PHE A 239 12.88 -13.68 -16.78
CA PHE A 239 12.62 -14.74 -17.74
C PHE A 239 13.34 -14.49 -19.06
N VAL A 240 13.34 -13.24 -19.54
CA VAL A 240 14.11 -12.86 -20.73
C VAL A 240 15.60 -13.02 -20.48
N PHE A 241 16.09 -12.57 -19.32
CA PHE A 241 17.49 -12.78 -18.91
C PHE A 241 17.91 -14.25 -18.92
N TYR A 242 17.05 -15.15 -18.46
CA TYR A 242 17.32 -16.59 -18.49
C TYR A 242 17.47 -17.14 -19.92
N ILE A 243 16.74 -16.58 -20.90
CA ILE A 243 16.77 -17.04 -22.30
C ILE A 243 17.89 -16.38 -23.10
N THR A 244 18.06 -15.07 -22.98
CA THR A 244 18.94 -14.27 -23.85
C THR A 244 20.28 -13.90 -23.21
N GLY A 245 20.40 -14.01 -21.89
CA GLY A 245 21.54 -13.48 -21.12
C GLY A 245 21.47 -11.97 -20.84
N GLU A 246 20.43 -11.27 -21.34
CA GLU A 246 20.23 -9.83 -21.12
C GLU A 246 18.87 -9.55 -20.47
N VAL A 247 18.84 -8.57 -19.57
CA VAL A 247 17.59 -8.17 -18.91
C VAL A 247 16.65 -7.45 -19.88
N PHE A 248 15.33 -7.66 -19.75
CA PHE A 248 14.36 -7.11 -20.72
C PHE A 248 14.36 -5.58 -20.78
N TRP A 249 14.22 -4.90 -19.62
CA TRP A 249 14.36 -3.46 -19.52
C TRP A 249 15.81 -3.09 -19.17
N THR A 250 16.61 -2.79 -20.19
CA THR A 250 18.02 -2.41 -20.05
C THR A 250 18.19 -0.96 -19.56
N THR A 251 17.41 -0.03 -20.09
CA THR A 251 17.51 1.41 -19.75
C THR A 251 16.88 1.77 -18.40
N ASN A 252 15.81 1.07 -18.02
CA ASN A 252 15.02 1.30 -16.81
C ASN A 252 15.23 0.20 -15.75
N TRP A 253 16.32 -0.58 -15.84
CA TRP A 253 16.60 -1.74 -14.98
C TRP A 253 16.60 -1.38 -13.48
N LEU A 254 17.11 -0.20 -13.12
CA LEU A 254 17.18 0.26 -11.72
C LEU A 254 15.78 0.45 -11.11
N SER A 255 14.85 0.98 -11.91
CA SER A 255 13.45 1.15 -11.49
C SER A 255 12.75 -0.19 -11.30
N VAL A 256 13.11 -1.19 -12.12
CA VAL A 256 12.61 -2.57 -11.95
C VAL A 256 13.20 -3.22 -10.71
N ASN A 257 14.48 -2.98 -10.41
CA ASN A 257 15.14 -3.52 -9.21
C ASN A 257 14.50 -3.01 -7.90
N LEU A 258 14.00 -1.76 -7.88
CA LEU A 258 13.24 -1.22 -6.75
C LEU A 258 12.01 -2.09 -6.40
N LEU A 259 11.44 -2.80 -7.39
CA LEU A 259 10.26 -3.63 -7.18
C LEU A 259 10.52 -4.80 -6.21
N PHE A 260 11.76 -5.25 -6.03
CA PHE A 260 12.08 -6.26 -5.02
C PHE A 260 11.78 -5.80 -3.60
N GLY A 261 11.97 -4.50 -3.30
CA GLY A 261 11.55 -3.92 -2.02
C GLY A 261 10.06 -3.64 -1.96
N LEU A 262 9.45 -3.23 -3.09
CA LEU A 262 8.05 -2.80 -3.12
C LEU A 262 7.06 -3.98 -3.10
N VAL A 263 7.34 -5.07 -3.82
CA VAL A 263 6.45 -6.23 -3.99
C VAL A 263 6.04 -6.85 -2.65
N PRO A 264 6.96 -7.16 -1.71
CA PRO A 264 6.57 -7.73 -0.42
C PRO A 264 5.66 -6.80 0.39
N MET A 265 5.93 -5.49 0.38
CA MET A 265 5.07 -4.49 1.04
C MET A 265 3.68 -4.46 0.42
N MET A 266 3.60 -4.47 -0.92
CA MET A 266 2.33 -4.47 -1.62
C MET A 266 1.54 -5.76 -1.42
N PHE A 267 2.21 -6.91 -1.27
CA PHE A 267 1.55 -8.17 -0.95
C PHE A 267 0.93 -8.16 0.45
N ILE A 268 1.63 -7.57 1.44
CA ILE A 268 1.17 -7.52 2.83
C ILE A 268 0.14 -6.41 3.07
N LEU A 269 0.16 -5.32 2.29
CA LEU A 269 -0.74 -4.16 2.44
C LEU A 269 -2.23 -4.54 2.62
N PRO A 270 -2.83 -5.41 1.78
CA PRO A 270 -4.21 -5.87 1.95
C PRO A 270 -4.52 -6.52 3.31
N TYR A 271 -3.55 -7.20 3.91
CA TYR A 271 -3.73 -7.87 5.21
C TYR A 271 -3.95 -6.83 6.31
N PHE A 272 -3.13 -5.78 6.32
CA PHE A 272 -3.32 -4.66 7.26
C PHE A 272 -4.66 -3.97 7.02
N ASN A 273 -4.99 -3.64 5.77
CA ASN A 273 -6.26 -3.00 5.44
C ASN A 273 -7.47 -3.82 5.89
N ARG A 274 -7.40 -5.14 5.79
CA ARG A 274 -8.42 -6.06 6.30
C ARG A 274 -8.49 -6.06 7.83
N ILE A 275 -7.35 -6.18 8.50
CA ILE A 275 -7.27 -6.21 9.97
C ILE A 275 -7.82 -4.92 10.58
N PHE A 276 -7.46 -3.75 10.05
CA PHE A 276 -7.97 -2.46 10.56
C PHE A 276 -9.45 -2.25 10.23
N PHE A 277 -9.92 -2.80 9.11
CA PHE A 277 -11.34 -2.81 8.79
C PHE A 277 -12.15 -3.68 9.76
N GLU A 278 -11.62 -4.85 10.15
CA GLU A 278 -12.26 -5.69 11.18
C GLU A 278 -12.31 -5.01 12.55
N MET A 279 -11.33 -4.17 12.87
CA MET A 279 -11.32 -3.41 14.13
C MET A 279 -12.31 -2.25 14.17
N THR A 280 -12.57 -1.59 13.04
CA THR A 280 -13.33 -0.32 13.00
C THR A 280 -14.65 -0.42 12.25
N GLY A 281 -14.81 -1.40 11.36
CA GLY A 281 -15.89 -1.48 10.38
C GLY A 281 -15.81 -0.44 9.25
N ARG A 282 -14.70 0.31 9.17
CA ARG A 282 -14.49 1.43 8.23
C ARG A 282 -13.22 1.26 7.42
N VAL A 283 -13.22 1.74 6.17
CA VAL A 283 -12.09 1.55 5.24
C VAL A 283 -10.94 2.54 5.41
N TYR A 284 -11.03 3.50 6.34
CA TYR A 284 -10.11 4.64 6.42
C TYR A 284 -8.88 4.40 7.29
N LEU A 285 -9.01 3.66 8.41
CA LEU A 285 -7.90 3.52 9.37
C LEU A 285 -6.68 2.81 8.76
N GLY A 286 -6.93 1.69 8.06
CA GLY A 286 -5.87 0.91 7.42
C GLY A 286 -5.02 1.70 6.43
N PRO A 287 -5.60 2.37 5.42
CA PRO A 287 -4.82 3.13 4.46
C PRO A 287 -4.11 4.34 5.07
N ILE A 288 -4.65 4.96 6.12
CA ILE A 288 -3.97 6.07 6.80
C ILE A 288 -2.69 5.55 7.47
N ILE A 289 -2.80 4.51 8.31
CA ILE A 289 -1.64 3.97 9.05
C ILE A 289 -0.59 3.41 8.08
N THR A 290 -1.04 2.56 7.15
CA THR A 290 -0.13 1.89 6.21
C THR A 290 0.52 2.87 5.24
N CYS A 291 -0.20 3.91 4.77
CA CYS A 291 0.40 4.96 3.93
C CYS A 291 1.52 5.68 4.69
N LEU A 292 1.27 6.17 5.91
CA LEU A 292 2.29 6.89 6.68
C LEU A 292 3.55 6.04 6.92
N ILE A 293 3.36 4.79 7.36
CA ILE A 293 4.48 3.90 7.67
C ILE A 293 5.22 3.47 6.40
N PHE A 294 4.49 3.02 5.37
CA PHE A 294 5.11 2.45 4.17
C PHE A 294 5.79 3.52 3.32
N ILE A 295 5.21 4.72 3.22
CA ILE A 295 5.84 5.82 2.50
C ILE A 295 7.05 6.35 3.25
N MET A 296 7.05 6.40 4.58
CA MET A 296 8.26 6.73 5.32
C MET A 296 9.37 5.67 5.11
N ILE A 297 9.03 4.38 5.09
CA ILE A 297 9.98 3.31 4.76
C ILE A 297 10.50 3.47 3.33
N LEU A 298 9.62 3.74 2.37
CA LEU A 298 10.00 3.96 0.98
C LEU A 298 10.94 5.16 0.85
N SER A 299 10.59 6.29 1.46
CA SER A 299 11.38 7.53 1.38
C SER A 299 12.76 7.39 2.03
N THR A 300 12.88 6.69 3.15
CA THR A 300 14.15 6.49 3.87
C THR A 300 15.11 5.51 3.19
N ASN A 301 14.60 4.62 2.32
CA ASN A 301 15.44 3.70 1.55
C ASN A 301 15.90 4.26 0.19
N THR A 302 15.57 5.51 -0.12
CA THR A 302 15.93 6.14 -1.41
C THR A 302 16.80 7.37 -1.24
N VAL A 303 17.60 7.65 -2.28
CA VAL A 303 18.37 8.89 -2.38
C VAL A 303 17.43 10.08 -2.54
N ILE A 304 17.78 11.18 -1.89
CA ILE A 304 16.98 12.41 -1.85
C ILE A 304 17.84 13.58 -2.27
N TYR A 305 17.35 14.37 -3.22
CA TYR A 305 18.02 15.57 -3.71
C TYR A 305 17.40 16.82 -3.08
N LEU A 306 17.38 16.90 -1.75
CA LEU A 306 16.88 18.07 -1.03
C LEU A 306 18.02 19.09 -0.87
N PRO A 307 17.86 20.36 -1.27
CA PRO A 307 18.90 21.39 -1.15
C PRO A 307 19.15 21.72 0.31
N ILE A 308 20.24 21.16 0.85
CA ILE A 308 20.71 21.31 2.23
C ILE A 308 22.22 21.25 2.21
#